data_AF-A0A4Q8BAU4-F1
#
_entry.id   AF-A0A4Q8BAU4-F1
#
_cell.length_a   1.000
_cell.length_b   1.000
_cell.length_c   1.000
_cell.angle_alpha   90.00
_cell.angle_beta   90.00
_cell.angle_gamma   90.00
#
_symmetry.space_group_name_H-M   'P 1'
#
loop_
_entity.id
_entity.type
_entity.pdbx_description
1 polymer ?
#
loop_
_entity_poly.entity_id
_entity_poly.type
_entity_poly.pdbx_seq_one_letter_code
_entity_poly.pdbx_strand_id
1 'polypeptide(L)'
;MRQKLHDALIRTATPLLNPGETPAATGRARVGRVGSLGIYNRAHYVLLTNQRLLLLEPHWLTSRPTAKVVGNIPRPLLSVADVKRAVMTSVTLSIGGEGKGLLLSYPKLDKEGAESLLKALEPSGV
;
A
#
# COMPACT_ATOMS: atom_id res chain seq x y z
N MET A 1 -0.70 15.80 -11.73
CA MET A 1 -1.20 14.46 -12.12
C MET A 1 -1.48 13.51 -10.93
N ARG A 2 -0.79 13.66 -9.79
CA ARG A 2 -0.88 12.74 -8.64
C ARG A 2 -2.22 12.77 -7.88
N GLN A 3 -2.84 13.95 -7.73
CA GLN A 3 -4.18 14.09 -7.14
C GLN A 3 -5.24 13.29 -7.92
N LYS A 4 -5.20 13.35 -9.25
CA LYS A 4 -6.08 12.55 -10.12
C LYS A 4 -5.92 11.04 -9.92
N LEU A 5 -4.72 10.57 -9.54
CA LEU A 5 -4.46 9.16 -9.26
C LEU A 5 -5.05 8.74 -7.91
N HIS A 6 -4.90 9.60 -6.89
CA HIS A 6 -5.54 9.42 -5.59
C HIS A 6 -7.07 9.34 -5.75
N ASP A 7 -7.67 10.33 -6.42
CA ASP A 7 -9.12 10.37 -6.63
C ASP A 7 -9.62 9.17 -7.45
N ALA A 8 -8.85 8.74 -8.46
CA ALA A 8 -9.17 7.55 -9.24
C ALA A 8 -9.09 6.27 -8.40
N LEU A 9 -8.09 6.16 -7.51
CA LEU A 9 -7.94 5.01 -6.62
C LEU A 9 -9.08 4.95 -5.61
N ILE A 10 -9.39 6.07 -4.95
CA ILE A 10 -10.50 6.15 -4.00
C ILE A 10 -11.80 5.78 -4.71
N ARG A 11 -12.13 6.41 -5.85
CA ARG A 11 -13.35 6.10 -6.61
C ARG A 11 -13.44 4.62 -6.99
N THR A 12 -12.33 4.02 -7.38
CA THR A 12 -12.28 2.60 -7.78
C THR A 12 -12.45 1.67 -6.57
N ALA A 13 -11.94 2.09 -5.40
CA ALA A 13 -11.99 1.31 -4.19
C ALA A 13 -13.27 1.52 -3.37
N THR A 14 -13.99 2.63 -3.55
CA THR A 14 -15.26 2.93 -2.85
C THR A 14 -16.23 1.74 -2.81
N PRO A 15 -16.55 1.04 -3.91
CA PRO A 15 -17.45 -0.11 -3.86
C PRO A 15 -16.87 -1.34 -3.14
N LEU A 16 -15.56 -1.35 -2.85
CA LEU A 16 -14.87 -2.42 -2.13
C LEU A 16 -14.80 -2.17 -0.63
N LEU A 17 -15.13 -0.96 -0.18
CA LEU A 17 -15.08 -0.58 1.22
C LEU A 17 -16.26 -1.16 1.99
N ASN A 18 -16.00 -1.67 3.19
CA ASN A 18 -17.04 -2.06 4.12
C ASN A 18 -17.77 -0.81 4.66
N PRO A 19 -19.01 -0.93 5.16
CA PRO A 19 -19.67 0.17 5.88
C PRO A 19 -18.78 0.71 7.01
N GLY A 20 -18.55 2.02 7.03
CA GLY A 20 -17.70 2.69 8.02
C GLY A 20 -16.17 2.53 7.80
N GLU A 21 -15.75 1.84 6.74
CA GLU A 21 -14.35 1.77 6.35
C GLU A 21 -13.93 3.07 5.65
N THR A 22 -12.88 3.71 6.15
CA THR A 22 -12.37 5.00 5.64
C THR A 22 -10.94 4.86 5.13
N PRO A 23 -10.62 5.45 3.96
CA PRO A 23 -9.24 5.54 3.47
C PRO A 23 -8.37 6.35 4.43
N ALA A 24 -7.20 5.81 4.77
CA ALA A 24 -6.20 6.45 5.63
C ALA A 24 -4.93 6.85 4.86
N ALA A 25 -4.53 6.03 3.87
CA ALA A 25 -3.40 6.37 3.00
C ALA A 25 -3.54 5.71 1.63
N THR A 26 -2.91 6.31 0.63
CA THR A 26 -2.86 5.77 -0.74
C THR A 26 -1.46 5.87 -1.31
N GLY A 27 -1.10 4.95 -2.19
CA GLY A 27 0.11 5.08 -2.98
C GLY A 27 0.19 4.07 -4.11
N ARG A 28 1.35 4.07 -4.77
CA ARG A 28 1.68 3.08 -5.78
C ARG A 28 3.07 2.53 -5.46
N ALA A 29 3.17 1.23 -5.27
CA ALA A 29 4.39 0.57 -4.82
C ALA A 29 4.60 -0.75 -5.55
N ARG A 30 5.86 -1.14 -5.74
CA ARG A 30 6.20 -2.52 -6.06
C ARG A 30 6.00 -3.35 -4.79
N VAL A 31 5.32 -4.48 -4.93
CA VAL A 31 4.98 -5.35 -3.79
C VAL A 31 5.84 -6.60 -3.86
N GLY A 32 6.56 -6.88 -2.80
CA GLY A 32 7.44 -8.04 -2.66
C GLY A 32 7.33 -8.70 -1.31
N ARG A 33 8.11 -9.77 -1.13
CA ARG A 33 8.31 -10.45 0.15
C ARG A 33 9.73 -10.22 0.60
N VAL A 34 9.93 -10.01 1.91
CA VAL A 34 11.28 -9.87 2.49
C VAL A 34 12.10 -11.13 2.19
N GLY A 35 13.34 -10.95 1.70
CA GLY A 35 14.25 -12.06 1.37
C GLY A 35 13.97 -12.75 0.04
N SER A 36 13.00 -12.27 -0.76
CA SER A 36 12.72 -12.79 -2.11
C SER A 36 12.75 -11.65 -3.13
N LEU A 37 13.20 -11.95 -4.35
CA LEU A 37 13.02 -11.07 -5.51
C LEU A 37 11.53 -11.03 -5.89
N GLY A 38 10.75 -10.17 -5.22
CA GLY A 38 9.40 -9.71 -5.60
C GLY A 38 8.32 -10.77 -5.89
N ILE A 39 7.23 -10.80 -5.11
CA ILE A 39 6.03 -11.60 -5.48
C ILE A 39 5.34 -10.98 -6.71
N TYR A 40 5.44 -9.66 -6.89
CA TYR A 40 4.84 -8.93 -7.99
C TYR A 40 5.87 -8.10 -8.76
N ASN A 41 6.10 -8.44 -10.03
CA ASN A 41 7.03 -7.70 -10.92
C ASN A 41 6.50 -6.33 -11.41
N ARG A 42 5.29 -5.94 -11.00
CA ARG A 42 4.64 -4.68 -11.39
C ARG A 42 4.20 -3.88 -10.16
N ALA A 43 4.15 -2.55 -10.33
CA ALA A 43 3.67 -1.67 -9.29
C ALA A 43 2.16 -1.88 -9.08
N HIS A 44 1.74 -2.02 -7.83
CA HIS A 44 0.36 -2.13 -7.41
C HIS A 44 -0.08 -0.82 -6.76
N TYR A 45 -1.38 -0.60 -6.76
CA TYR A 45 -1.99 0.46 -5.97
C TYR A 45 -2.15 -0.03 -4.54
N VAL A 46 -1.67 0.78 -3.61
CA VAL A 46 -1.73 0.53 -2.17
C VAL A 46 -2.81 1.44 -1.61
N LEU A 47 -3.81 0.86 -0.97
CA LEU A 47 -4.84 1.58 -0.23
C LEU A 47 -4.87 1.05 1.20
N LEU A 48 -4.47 1.88 2.14
CA LEU A 48 -4.61 1.61 3.55
C LEU A 48 -5.90 2.24 4.05
N THR A 49 -6.71 1.47 4.76
CA THR A 49 -7.90 1.95 5.46
C THR A 49 -7.71 1.85 6.97
N ASN A 50 -8.71 2.31 7.71
CA ASN A 50 -8.81 2.05 9.15
C ASN A 50 -8.98 0.55 9.49
N GLN A 51 -9.35 -0.31 8.52
CA GLN A 51 -9.63 -1.73 8.76
C GLN A 51 -8.62 -2.69 8.12
N ARG A 52 -8.00 -2.34 6.99
CA ARG A 52 -7.12 -3.23 6.22
C ARG A 52 -6.24 -2.49 5.21
N LEU A 53 -5.24 -3.19 4.72
CA LEU A 53 -4.47 -2.83 3.54
C LEU A 53 -5.00 -3.59 2.34
N LEU A 54 -5.36 -2.86 1.30
CA LEU A 54 -5.77 -3.37 0.01
C LEU A 54 -4.66 -3.12 -1.02
N LEU A 55 -4.34 -4.15 -1.78
CA LEU A 55 -3.48 -4.08 -2.96
C LEU A 55 -4.35 -4.27 -4.19
N LEU A 56 -4.39 -3.25 -5.05
CA LEU A 56 -5.19 -3.23 -6.26
C LEU A 56 -4.30 -3.33 -7.49
N GLU A 57 -4.71 -4.15 -8.45
CA GLU A 57 -3.98 -4.34 -9.69
C GLU A 57 -4.14 -3.11 -10.61
N PRO A 58 -3.06 -2.64 -11.27
CA PRO A 58 -3.18 -1.66 -12.34
C PRO A 58 -3.74 -2.31 -13.61
N HIS A 59 -4.57 -1.58 -14.36
CA HIS A 59 -5.00 -1.99 -15.68
C HIS A 59 -3.79 -2.10 -16.62
N TRP A 60 -3.64 -3.22 -17.33
CA TRP A 60 -2.45 -3.54 -18.12
C TRP A 60 -2.08 -2.46 -19.17
N LEU A 61 -3.08 -1.89 -19.86
CA LEU A 61 -2.86 -0.87 -20.89
C LEU A 61 -2.79 0.57 -20.33
N THR A 62 -3.75 0.98 -19.50
CA THR A 62 -3.88 2.38 -19.05
C THR A 62 -3.14 2.69 -17.76
N SER A 63 -2.59 1.67 -17.10
CA SER A 63 -2.02 1.74 -15.75
C SER A 63 -2.98 2.27 -14.67
N ARG A 64 -4.26 2.51 -14.97
CA ARG A 64 -5.24 3.03 -14.00
C ARG A 64 -5.57 1.99 -12.92
N PRO A 65 -6.00 2.40 -11.72
CA PRO A 65 -6.50 1.47 -10.71
C PRO A 65 -7.66 0.64 -11.27
N THR A 66 -7.68 -0.64 -10.93
CA THR A 66 -8.83 -1.53 -11.15
C THR A 66 -9.41 -1.97 -9.81
N ALA A 67 -10.65 -2.43 -9.80
CA ALA A 67 -11.29 -2.96 -8.59
C ALA A 67 -10.79 -4.37 -8.22
N LYS A 68 -9.81 -4.92 -8.95
CA LYS A 68 -9.26 -6.24 -8.69
C LYS A 68 -8.30 -6.19 -7.51
N VAL A 69 -8.73 -6.75 -6.39
CA VAL A 69 -7.94 -6.92 -5.17
C VAL A 69 -7.03 -8.13 -5.33
N VAL A 70 -5.72 -7.90 -5.24
CA VAL A 70 -4.69 -8.96 -5.27
C VAL A 70 -4.07 -9.23 -3.91
N GLY A 71 -4.33 -8.35 -2.93
CA GLY A 71 -3.93 -8.53 -1.54
C GLY A 71 -4.89 -7.81 -0.61
N ASN A 72 -5.25 -8.48 0.48
CA ASN A 72 -6.10 -7.95 1.54
C ASN A 72 -5.49 -8.40 2.86
N ILE A 73 -5.00 -7.44 3.65
CA ILE A 73 -4.31 -7.72 4.92
C ILE A 73 -5.00 -6.92 6.02
N PRO A 74 -5.55 -7.57 7.07
CA PRO A 74 -6.17 -6.89 8.19
C PRO A 74 -5.23 -5.89 8.86
N ARG A 75 -5.75 -4.69 9.15
CA ARG A 75 -4.98 -3.60 9.75
C ARG A 75 -4.34 -3.95 11.09
N PRO A 76 -5.01 -4.67 12.01
CA PRO A 76 -4.41 -5.06 13.29
C PRO A 76 -3.18 -5.96 13.17
N LEU A 77 -3.02 -6.64 12.02
CA LEU A 77 -1.88 -7.51 11.76
C LEU A 77 -0.68 -6.75 11.19
N LEU A 78 -0.85 -5.49 10.79
CA LEU A 78 0.19 -4.71 10.11
C LEU A 78 0.95 -3.83 11.08
N SER A 79 2.27 -3.98 11.07
CA SER A 79 3.20 -3.03 11.72
C SER A 79 4.37 -2.73 10.80
N VAL A 80 4.96 -1.54 10.96
CA VAL A 80 6.18 -1.18 10.23
C VAL A 80 7.36 -1.86 10.89
N ALA A 81 8.06 -2.72 10.14
CA ALA A 81 9.23 -3.45 10.61
C ALA A 81 10.55 -2.74 10.25
N ASP A 82 10.63 -2.13 9.07
CA ASP A 82 11.82 -1.41 8.60
C ASP A 82 11.45 -0.37 7.54
N VAL A 83 12.22 0.71 7.46
CA VAL A 83 12.08 1.76 6.45
C VAL A 83 13.44 2.13 5.89
N LYS A 84 13.66 1.89 4.60
CA LYS A 84 14.88 2.29 3.89
C LYS A 84 14.58 3.44 2.94
N ARG A 85 15.15 4.61 3.23
CA ARG A 85 15.00 5.84 2.42
C ARG A 85 16.22 6.01 1.54
N ALA A 86 16.24 5.34 0.38
CA ALA A 86 17.32 5.43 -0.60
C ALA A 86 16.78 6.01 -1.94
N VAL A 87 17.35 5.61 -3.08
CA VAL A 87 16.85 5.96 -4.42
C VAL A 87 15.36 5.60 -4.58
N MET A 88 14.94 4.50 -3.95
CA MET A 88 13.54 4.16 -3.70
C MET A 88 13.30 4.16 -2.19
N THR A 89 12.09 4.53 -1.76
CA THR A 89 11.68 4.36 -0.37
C THR A 89 11.04 2.99 -0.22
N SER A 90 11.67 2.13 0.57
CA SER A 90 11.17 0.78 0.86
C SER A 90 10.60 0.74 2.27
N VAL A 91 9.34 0.31 2.39
CA VAL A 91 8.65 0.09 3.65
C VAL A 91 8.43 -1.41 3.80
N THR A 92 9.02 -2.00 4.84
CA THR A 92 8.79 -3.40 5.20
C THR A 92 7.71 -3.46 6.26
N LEU A 93 6.62 -4.16 5.96
CA LEU A 93 5.52 -4.39 6.89
C LEU A 93 5.64 -5.80 7.47
N SER A 94 5.62 -5.96 8.79
CA SER A 94 5.38 -7.26 9.42
C SER A 94 3.88 -7.57 9.37
N ILE A 95 3.54 -8.84 9.22
CA ILE A 95 2.17 -9.35 9.25
C ILE A 95 2.08 -10.35 10.41
N GLY A 96 1.27 -10.05 11.42
CA GLY A 96 1.02 -10.96 12.55
C GLY A 96 2.24 -11.24 13.43
N GLY A 97 3.22 -10.32 13.48
CA GLY A 97 4.43 -10.48 14.29
C GLY A 97 5.50 -11.41 13.69
N GLU A 98 5.26 -11.99 12.51
CA GLU A 98 6.27 -12.78 11.81
C GLU A 98 7.27 -11.88 11.07
N GLY A 99 8.56 -12.26 11.11
CA GLY A 99 9.66 -11.56 10.39
C GLY A 99 9.63 -11.71 8.86
N LYS A 100 8.69 -12.48 8.30
CA LYS A 100 8.49 -12.64 6.85
C LYS A 100 7.48 -11.61 6.35
N GLY A 101 7.93 -10.36 6.21
CA GLY A 101 7.08 -9.21 5.89
C GLY A 101 6.73 -9.01 4.42
N LEU A 102 5.81 -8.07 4.20
CA LEU A 102 5.49 -7.47 2.89
C LEU A 102 6.43 -6.29 2.64
N LEU A 103 7.15 -6.30 1.52
CA LEU A 103 8.01 -5.20 1.10
C LEU A 103 7.25 -4.31 0.11
N LEU A 104 7.10 -3.03 0.44
CA LEU A 104 6.53 -2.01 -0.44
C LEU A 104 7.62 -1.04 -0.88
N SER A 105 8.01 -1.10 -2.15
CA SER A 105 9.04 -0.22 -2.71
C SER A 105 8.43 0.87 -3.57
N TYR A 106 8.58 2.11 -3.13
CA TYR A 106 8.07 3.32 -3.77
C TYR A 106 9.18 4.00 -4.56
N PRO A 107 9.04 4.17 -5.89
CA PRO A 107 9.95 5.02 -6.65
C PRO A 107 9.88 6.47 -6.17
N LYS A 108 10.89 7.28 -6.49
CA LYS A 108 10.96 8.70 -6.09
C LYS A 108 9.67 9.47 -6.40
N LEU A 109 9.08 9.24 -7.57
CA LEU A 109 7.81 9.84 -8.00
C LEU A 109 6.61 9.45 -7.13
N ASP A 110 6.70 8.34 -6.38
CA ASP A 110 5.64 7.80 -5.53
C ASP A 110 6.00 7.89 -4.02
N LYS A 111 7.10 8.56 -3.64
CA LYS A 111 7.57 8.71 -2.24
C LYS A 111 6.53 9.22 -1.24
N GLU A 112 5.71 10.21 -1.60
CA GLU A 112 4.64 10.72 -0.70
C GLU A 112 3.64 9.64 -0.30
N GLY A 113 3.43 8.63 -1.16
CA GLY A 113 2.60 7.48 -0.81
C GLY A 113 3.23 6.62 0.28
N ALA A 114 4.57 6.54 0.32
CA ALA A 114 5.28 5.90 1.41
C ALA A 114 5.15 6.71 2.70
N GLU A 115 5.34 8.03 2.66
CA GLU A 115 5.20 8.88 3.86
C GLU A 115 3.77 8.88 4.40
N SER A 116 2.78 8.93 3.51
CA SER A 116 1.36 8.83 3.88
C SER A 116 1.05 7.48 4.51
N LEU A 117 1.58 6.37 3.97
CA LEU A 117 1.46 5.04 4.57
C LEU A 117 2.09 5.00 5.96
N LEU A 118 3.31 5.50 6.12
CA LEU A 118 4.03 5.50 7.39
C LEU A 118 3.27 6.30 8.44
N LYS A 119 2.90 7.55 8.13
CA LYS A 119 2.11 8.41 9.02
C LYS A 119 0.79 7.74 9.42
N ALA A 120 0.13 7.08 8.47
CA ALA A 120 -1.13 6.42 8.76
C ALA A 120 -0.93 5.15 9.60
N LEU A 121 0.23 4.48 9.54
CA LEU A 121 0.61 3.29 10.30
C LEU A 121 1.25 3.59 11.65
N GLU A 122 1.67 4.81 11.92
CA GLU A 122 2.15 5.22 13.23
C GLU A 122 1.05 4.91 14.28
N PRO A 123 1.40 4.21 15.37
CA PRO A 123 0.46 4.04 16.47
C PRO A 123 0.07 5.45 16.93
N SER A 124 -1.22 5.78 16.86
CA SER A 124 -1.74 7.01 17.45
C SER A 124 -1.34 6.98 18.92
N GLY A 125 -0.44 7.90 19.30
CA GLY A 125 0.25 7.88 20.58
C GLY A 125 -0.70 7.67 21.75
N VAL A 126 -0.28 6.78 22.64
CA VAL A 126 -0.63 6.82 24.08
C VAL A 126 -0.05 8.09 24.67
#